data_AF-A0A368RIX3-F1
#
_entry.id   AF-A0A368RIX3-F1
#
_cell.length_a   1.000
_cell.length_b   1.000
_cell.length_c   1.000
_cell.angle_alpha   90.00
_cell.angle_beta   90.00
_cell.angle_gamma   90.00
#
_symmetry.space_group_name_H-M   'P 1'
#
loop_
_entity.id
_entity.type
_entity.pdbx_description
1 polymer ?
#
loop_
_entity_poly.entity_id
_entity_poly.type
_entity_poly.pdbx_seq_one_letter_code
_entity_poly.pdbx_strand_id
1 'polypeptide(L)'
;MLTLDGVDVMGERLADEVLDVVSRRPELTKISFLAHSVGGLAARYAIAKLYRHPDGVSDGNTKGTICGLEAINFITVATPHLGSRGNKQVPLLFGSLAMEKVACRVVHWIFRRTGKHLFLTDDEEGQPPLLQRMVEDHGDLYFISALRAFKRRVVYANADCDHIVGWRTSSIRRNTELPELAVSSSEKYPHIVHEEYSEEIDDEKCQDSMTDCNLDILEEKMVTGLRRVSWEKVDVSFQSSITSFAAHSIIQVKYAFMNDGADVIQHIIDHFQL
;
A
#
# COMPACT_ATOMS: atom_id res chain seq x y z
N MET A 1 -20.48 9.04 -0.43
CA MET A 1 -19.47 8.07 -0.88
C MET A 1 -18.13 8.55 -0.34
N LEU A 2 -17.72 8.07 0.84
CA LEU A 2 -16.61 8.62 1.65
C LEU A 2 -15.22 8.38 1.04
N THR A 3 -15.10 7.43 0.11
CA THR A 3 -13.82 7.01 -0.50
C THR A 3 -13.35 7.92 -1.65
N LEU A 4 -14.15 8.91 -2.04
CA LEU A 4 -13.85 9.85 -3.13
C LEU A 4 -13.25 11.18 -2.64
N ASP A 5 -13.11 11.35 -1.32
CA ASP A 5 -12.74 12.62 -0.68
C ASP A 5 -11.23 12.91 -0.70
N GLY A 6 -10.40 11.95 -1.14
CA GLY A 6 -8.93 12.05 -1.12
C GLY A 6 -8.30 11.21 -0.01
N VAL A 7 -7.11 10.67 -0.30
CA VAL A 7 -6.33 9.82 0.63
C VAL A 7 -5.98 10.55 1.93
N ASP A 8 -5.68 11.84 1.85
CA ASP A 8 -5.44 12.71 2.99
C ASP A 8 -6.66 12.77 3.91
N VAL A 9 -7.84 13.11 3.39
CA VAL A 9 -9.08 13.22 4.17
C VAL A 9 -9.48 11.87 4.78
N MET A 10 -9.32 10.78 4.03
CA MET A 10 -9.58 9.44 4.56
C MET A 10 -8.61 9.10 5.70
N GLY A 11 -7.33 9.41 5.53
CA GLY A 11 -6.31 9.19 6.55
C GLY A 11 -6.52 10.04 7.80
N GLU A 12 -6.94 11.29 7.65
CA GLU A 12 -7.29 12.15 8.78
C GLU A 12 -8.46 11.58 9.60
N ARG A 13 -9.55 11.19 8.94
CA ARG A 13 -10.70 10.59 9.62
C ARG A 13 -10.33 9.30 10.35
N LEU A 14 -9.49 8.47 9.72
CA LEU A 14 -8.98 7.25 10.36
C LEU A 14 -8.11 7.58 11.58
N ALA A 15 -7.24 8.58 11.50
CA ALA A 15 -6.44 9.02 12.63
C ALA A 15 -7.30 9.54 13.80
N ASP A 16 -8.33 10.33 13.50
CA ASP A 16 -9.27 10.84 14.50
C ASP A 16 -10.05 9.70 15.18
N GLU A 17 -10.49 8.69 14.42
CA GLU A 17 -11.16 7.50 14.96
C GLU A 17 -10.24 6.68 15.88
N VAL A 18 -8.98 6.50 15.48
CA VAL A 18 -7.98 5.81 16.33
C VAL A 18 -7.75 6.60 17.62
N LEU A 19 -7.59 7.92 17.56
CA LEU A 19 -7.44 8.77 18.74
C LEU A 19 -8.63 8.65 19.69
N ASP A 20 -9.85 8.68 19.15
CA ASP A 20 -11.07 8.53 19.95
C ASP A 20 -11.13 7.15 20.64
N VAL A 21 -10.82 6.06 19.94
CA VAL A 21 -10.77 4.71 20.54
C VAL A 21 -9.71 4.61 21.63
N VAL A 22 -8.48 5.09 21.38
CA VAL A 22 -7.38 5.05 22.35
C VAL A 22 -7.70 5.89 23.59
N SER A 23 -8.32 7.06 23.41
CA SER A 23 -8.73 7.91 24.55
C SER A 23 -9.76 7.24 25.46
N ARG A 24 -10.65 6.41 24.89
CA ARG A 24 -11.67 5.66 25.62
C ARG A 24 -11.19 4.34 26.21
N ARG A 25 -10.01 3.87 25.79
CA ARG A 25 -9.46 2.55 26.14
C ARG A 25 -7.97 2.67 26.53
N PRO A 26 -7.65 3.32 27.66
CA PRO A 26 -6.28 3.55 28.09
C PRO A 26 -5.49 2.27 28.41
N GLU A 27 -6.16 1.13 28.54
CA GLU A 27 -5.52 -0.17 28.71
C GLU A 27 -4.92 -0.75 27.41
N LEU A 28 -5.22 -0.17 26.25
CA LEU A 28 -4.62 -0.60 25.00
C LEU A 28 -3.12 -0.33 25.06
N THR A 29 -2.32 -1.34 24.71
CA THR A 29 -0.86 -1.22 24.67
C THR A 29 -0.29 -1.37 23.27
N LYS A 30 -1.07 -1.92 22.33
CA LYS A 30 -0.62 -2.33 21.00
C LYS A 30 -1.63 -1.93 19.92
N ILE A 31 -1.12 -1.69 18.72
CA ILE A 31 -1.93 -1.40 17.54
C ILE A 31 -1.39 -2.11 16.30
N SER A 32 -2.30 -2.57 15.45
CA SER A 32 -2.00 -3.11 14.12
C SER A 32 -2.95 -2.52 13.09
N PHE A 33 -2.47 -2.32 11.87
CA PHE A 33 -3.27 -1.89 10.73
C PHE A 33 -3.31 -3.02 9.71
N LEU A 34 -4.51 -3.39 9.27
CA LEU A 34 -4.77 -4.26 8.13
C LEU A 34 -5.68 -3.49 7.17
N ALA A 35 -5.21 -3.26 5.94
CA ALA A 35 -5.91 -2.40 5.01
C ALA A 35 -5.94 -2.96 3.58
N HIS A 36 -7.04 -2.73 2.88
CA HIS A 36 -7.25 -3.19 1.51
C HIS A 36 -7.29 -2.01 0.53
N SER A 37 -6.66 -2.17 -0.63
CA SER A 37 -6.74 -1.22 -1.74
C SER A 37 -6.37 0.21 -1.32
N VAL A 38 -7.17 1.21 -1.68
CA VAL A 38 -6.98 2.61 -1.29
C VAL A 38 -6.93 2.79 0.23
N GLY A 39 -7.53 1.88 1.00
CA GLY A 39 -7.45 1.88 2.47
C GLY A 39 -6.01 1.78 2.98
N GLY A 40 -5.10 1.10 2.27
CA GLY A 40 -3.69 1.02 2.65
C GLY A 40 -2.97 2.37 2.53
N LEU A 41 -3.35 3.19 1.57
CA LEU A 41 -2.84 4.56 1.44
C LEU A 41 -3.41 5.46 2.54
N ALA A 42 -4.71 5.35 2.85
CA ALA A 42 -5.30 6.05 3.97
C ALA A 42 -4.65 5.65 5.31
N ALA A 43 -4.36 4.36 5.50
CA ALA A 43 -3.65 3.86 6.67
C ALA A 43 -2.23 4.43 6.78
N ARG A 44 -1.46 4.48 5.68
CA ARG A 44 -0.13 5.14 5.64
C ARG A 44 -0.21 6.61 6.07
N TYR A 45 -1.25 7.32 5.65
CA TYR A 45 -1.47 8.70 6.06
C TYR A 45 -1.82 8.81 7.55
N ALA A 46 -2.73 7.97 8.02
CA ALA A 46 -3.13 7.96 9.42
C ALA A 46 -1.95 7.69 10.36
N ILE A 47 -1.13 6.68 10.09
CA ILE A 47 0.02 6.34 10.95
C ILE A 47 1.04 7.48 11.00
N ALA A 48 1.23 8.23 9.91
CA ALA A 48 2.15 9.36 9.86
C ALA A 48 1.70 10.50 10.79
N LYS A 49 0.39 10.75 10.85
CA LYS A 49 -0.24 11.74 11.73
C LYS A 49 -0.27 11.29 13.20
N LEU A 50 -0.39 9.98 13.43
CA LEU A 50 -0.44 9.39 14.77
C LEU A 50 0.94 9.13 15.40
N TYR A 51 2.01 9.24 14.61
CA TYR A 51 3.36 8.94 15.07
C TYR A 51 3.79 9.86 16.21
N ARG A 52 4.41 9.27 17.23
CA ARG A 52 5.06 10.00 18.33
C ARG A 52 6.51 9.56 18.41
N HIS A 53 7.40 10.55 18.41
CA HIS A 53 8.81 10.32 18.65
C HIS A 53 9.03 9.65 20.02
N PRO A 54 10.10 8.84 20.16
CA PRO A 54 10.50 8.34 21.45
C PRO A 54 10.91 9.53 22.34
N ASP A 55 10.38 9.57 23.56
CA ASP A 55 10.66 10.64 24.52
C ASP A 55 12.13 10.58 24.96
N GLY A 56 13.01 11.37 24.33
CA GLY A 56 14.25 11.98 24.87
C GLY A 56 15.32 11.10 25.54
N VAL A 57 15.10 9.81 25.76
CA VAL A 57 16.05 8.89 26.37
C VAL A 57 16.73 8.16 25.24
N SER A 58 17.86 8.73 24.83
CA SER A 58 18.77 8.26 23.77
C SER A 58 19.42 6.92 24.12
N ASP A 59 18.64 5.86 24.28
CA ASP A 59 19.11 4.51 24.01
C ASP A 59 18.72 4.23 22.56
N GLY A 60 19.69 4.01 21.69
CA GLY A 60 19.56 3.91 20.22
C GLY A 60 18.68 2.77 19.69
N ASN A 61 17.75 2.27 20.51
CA ASN A 61 16.86 1.15 20.26
C ASN A 61 15.37 1.48 20.48
N THR A 62 15.02 2.67 20.98
CA THR A 62 13.60 3.05 21.14
C THR A 62 13.02 3.49 19.80
N LYS A 63 12.18 2.65 19.19
CA LYS A 63 11.36 3.02 18.04
C LYS A 63 10.21 3.92 18.53
N GLY A 64 9.77 4.88 17.70
CA GLY A 64 8.61 5.70 18.02
C GLY A 64 7.33 4.86 18.15
N THR A 65 6.26 5.48 18.62
CA THR A 65 4.96 4.82 18.85
C THR A 65 3.90 5.36 17.90
N ILE A 66 2.77 4.64 17.79
CA ILE A 66 1.60 5.12 17.06
C ILE A 66 0.52 5.44 18.09
N CYS A 67 0.24 6.72 18.29
CA CYS A 67 -0.67 7.20 19.32
C CYS A 67 -0.27 6.76 20.76
N GLY A 68 1.02 6.56 21.02
CA GLY A 68 1.50 6.04 22.30
C GLY A 68 1.39 4.52 22.45
N LEU A 69 0.85 3.83 21.44
CA LEU A 69 0.77 2.37 21.40
C LEU A 69 1.96 1.77 20.67
N GLU A 70 2.36 0.58 21.09
CA GLU A 70 3.35 -0.23 20.41
C GLU A 70 2.80 -0.69 19.04
N ALA A 71 3.51 -0.39 17.97
CA ALA A 71 3.11 -0.71 16.61
C ALA A 71 3.56 -2.13 16.24
N ILE A 72 2.61 -3.04 15.99
CA ILE A 72 2.91 -4.45 15.78
C ILE A 72 2.93 -4.80 14.30
N ASN A 73 1.77 -4.84 13.64
CA ASN A 73 1.67 -5.20 12.22
C ASN A 73 1.16 -4.02 11.38
N PHE A 74 1.81 -3.76 10.25
CA PHE A 74 1.28 -2.95 9.16
C PHE A 74 1.12 -3.82 7.92
N ILE A 75 -0.11 -4.24 7.64
CA ILE A 75 -0.45 -5.19 6.59
C ILE A 75 -1.31 -4.48 5.55
N THR A 76 -0.90 -4.57 4.29
CA THR A 76 -1.68 -4.04 3.18
C THR A 76 -1.96 -5.11 2.15
N VAL A 77 -3.16 -5.09 1.58
CA VAL A 77 -3.64 -6.09 0.62
C VAL A 77 -4.09 -5.35 -0.63
N ALA A 78 -3.53 -5.71 -1.79
CA ALA A 78 -3.82 -5.11 -3.10
C ALA A 78 -3.80 -3.56 -3.08
N THR A 79 -2.86 -2.95 -2.35
CA THR A 79 -2.79 -1.49 -2.15
C THR A 79 -1.92 -0.83 -3.23
N PRO A 80 -2.36 0.23 -3.92
CA PRO A 80 -1.57 0.88 -4.97
C PRO A 80 -0.51 1.83 -4.36
N HIS A 81 0.53 1.30 -3.72
CA HIS A 81 1.53 2.08 -2.98
C HIS A 81 2.29 3.12 -3.81
N LEU A 82 2.45 2.85 -5.11
CA LEU A 82 3.11 3.70 -6.10
C LEU A 82 2.11 4.46 -6.98
N GLY A 83 0.82 4.41 -6.64
CA GLY A 83 -0.26 4.90 -7.49
C GLY A 83 -0.64 3.92 -8.61
N SER A 84 -1.44 4.43 -9.56
CA SER A 84 -2.04 3.69 -10.67
C SER A 84 -1.62 4.22 -12.04
N ARG A 85 -0.76 5.25 -12.10
CA ARG A 85 -0.29 5.84 -13.36
C ARG A 85 0.65 4.86 -14.08
N GLY A 86 0.49 4.69 -15.40
CA GLY A 86 1.36 3.82 -16.22
C GLY A 86 1.11 2.31 -16.09
N ASN A 87 0.24 1.88 -15.17
CA ASN A 87 -0.25 0.51 -15.17
C ASN A 87 -1.13 0.31 -16.42
N LYS A 88 -0.68 -0.54 -17.36
CA LYS A 88 -1.52 -1.04 -18.47
C LYS A 88 -2.80 -1.76 -18.00
N GLN A 89 -2.96 -1.88 -16.69
CA GLN A 89 -4.08 -2.49 -15.98
C GLN A 89 -5.20 -1.51 -15.65
N VAL A 90 -5.28 -0.36 -16.33
CA VAL A 90 -6.56 0.29 -16.54
C VAL A 90 -6.98 -0.02 -17.98
N PRO A 91 -7.59 -1.19 -18.28
CA PRO A 91 -8.27 -1.38 -19.54
C PRO A 91 -9.56 -0.57 -19.44
N LEU A 92 -9.47 0.75 -19.33
CA LEU A 92 -10.63 1.54 -19.67
C LEU A 92 -10.73 1.40 -21.19
N LEU A 93 -11.64 0.51 -21.62
CA LEU A 93 -12.23 0.39 -22.95
C LEU A 93 -11.64 -0.72 -23.81
N PHE A 94 -12.17 -1.94 -23.69
CA PHE A 94 -12.59 -2.81 -24.81
C PHE A 94 -11.92 -2.57 -26.20
N GLY A 95 -10.60 -2.50 -26.28
CA GLY A 95 -9.81 -2.44 -27.53
C GLY A 95 -10.07 -1.29 -28.52
N SER A 96 -10.69 -0.16 -28.15
CA SER A 96 -10.96 0.93 -29.12
C SER A 96 -10.21 2.24 -28.80
N LEU A 97 -9.18 2.56 -29.61
CA LEU A 97 -8.35 3.78 -29.53
C LEU A 97 -9.12 5.11 -29.54
N ALA A 98 -10.33 5.15 -30.11
CA ALA A 98 -11.13 6.38 -30.20
C ALA A 98 -11.82 6.73 -28.87
N MET A 99 -12.16 5.73 -28.06
CA MET A 99 -12.79 5.95 -26.76
C MET A 99 -11.76 6.32 -25.68
N GLU A 100 -10.51 5.87 -25.79
CA GLU A 100 -9.44 6.13 -24.81
C GLU A 100 -9.20 7.62 -24.59
N LYS A 101 -9.28 8.42 -25.66
CA LYS A 101 -9.11 9.89 -25.58
C LYS A 101 -10.28 10.59 -24.86
N VAL A 102 -11.47 10.00 -24.89
CA VAL A 102 -12.67 10.53 -24.21
C VAL A 102 -12.72 10.03 -22.76
N ALA A 103 -12.36 8.77 -22.53
CA ALA A 103 -12.22 8.17 -21.21
C ALA A 103 -11.19 8.87 -20.33
N CYS A 104 -10.02 9.23 -20.86
CA CYS A 104 -9.03 10.00 -20.10
C CYS A 104 -9.57 11.36 -19.62
N ARG A 105 -10.55 11.95 -20.32
CA ARG A 105 -11.27 13.17 -19.90
C ARG A 105 -12.46 12.90 -18.97
N VAL A 106 -12.77 11.66 -18.62
CA VAL A 106 -13.91 11.32 -17.76
C VAL A 106 -13.47 10.57 -16.50
N VAL A 107 -12.36 9.81 -16.54
CA VAL A 107 -11.79 9.09 -15.38
C VAL A 107 -11.45 10.02 -14.22
N HIS A 108 -10.88 11.20 -14.50
CA HIS A 108 -10.61 12.22 -13.49
C HIS A 108 -11.88 12.76 -12.80
N TRP A 109 -13.05 12.53 -13.40
CA TRP A 109 -14.36 12.99 -12.91
C TRP A 109 -15.06 11.90 -12.08
N ILE A 110 -14.83 10.62 -12.42
CA ILE A 110 -15.44 9.47 -11.72
C ILE A 110 -14.76 9.20 -10.36
N PHE A 111 -13.45 9.43 -10.23
CA PHE A 111 -12.70 9.18 -8.99
C PHE A 111 -12.42 10.42 -8.12
N ARG A 112 -12.94 11.60 -8.50
CA ARG A 112 -12.77 12.89 -7.78
C ARG A 112 -11.33 13.11 -7.27
N ARG A 113 -11.13 13.47 -6.00
CA ARG A 113 -9.82 13.83 -5.42
C ARG A 113 -8.93 12.60 -5.21
N THR A 114 -9.51 11.47 -4.81
CA THR A 114 -8.80 10.18 -4.70
C THR A 114 -8.16 9.77 -6.03
N GLY A 115 -8.87 9.97 -7.13
CA GLY A 115 -8.33 9.73 -8.48
C GLY A 115 -7.09 10.56 -8.77
N LYS A 116 -7.11 11.86 -8.44
CA LYS A 116 -5.93 12.72 -8.62
C LYS A 116 -4.71 12.20 -7.87
N HIS A 117 -4.88 11.74 -6.61
CA HIS A 117 -3.78 11.18 -5.82
C HIS A 117 -3.25 9.86 -6.43
N LEU A 118 -4.14 8.96 -6.85
CA LEU A 118 -3.73 7.68 -7.45
C LEU A 118 -3.04 7.87 -8.81
N PHE A 119 -3.46 8.85 -9.59
CA PHE A 119 -2.85 9.17 -10.89
C PHE A 119 -1.71 10.18 -10.79
N LEU A 120 -1.33 10.62 -9.59
CA LEU A 120 -0.22 11.55 -9.35
C LEU A 120 -0.40 12.85 -10.16
N THR A 121 -1.61 13.40 -10.14
CA THR A 121 -1.99 14.65 -10.84
C THR A 121 -2.53 15.70 -9.86
N ASP A 122 -2.11 15.59 -8.60
CA ASP A 122 -2.44 16.47 -7.48
C ASP A 122 -1.27 17.39 -7.11
N ASP A 123 -0.51 17.82 -8.11
CA ASP A 123 0.52 18.84 -8.00
C ASP A 123 -0.14 20.22 -7.79
N GLU A 124 -0.60 20.48 -6.58
CA GLU A 124 -1.20 21.75 -6.17
C GLU A 124 -0.16 22.61 -5.42
N GLU A 125 -0.16 23.93 -5.70
CA GLU A 125 0.62 24.94 -4.96
C GLU A 125 2.14 24.72 -4.92
N GLY A 126 2.70 24.06 -5.95
CA GLY A 126 4.15 23.79 -6.05
C GLY A 126 4.63 22.64 -5.18
N GLN A 127 3.72 21.89 -4.55
CA GLN A 127 4.02 20.68 -3.80
C GLN A 127 4.01 19.44 -4.73
N PRO A 128 4.89 18.45 -4.48
CA PRO A 128 4.82 17.20 -5.21
C PRO A 128 3.53 16.41 -4.89
N PRO A 129 3.11 15.46 -5.76
CA PRO A 129 1.94 14.61 -5.53
C PRO A 129 1.95 13.94 -4.15
N LEU A 130 0.78 13.75 -3.54
CA LEU A 130 0.67 13.25 -2.17
C LEU A 130 1.41 11.91 -1.98
N LEU A 131 1.28 10.96 -2.91
CA LEU A 131 1.95 9.66 -2.76
C LEU A 131 3.49 9.78 -2.74
N GLN A 132 4.04 10.75 -3.47
CA GLN A 132 5.47 11.07 -3.39
C GLN A 132 5.82 11.66 -2.03
N ARG A 133 4.98 12.56 -1.50
CA ARG A 133 5.19 13.12 -0.15
C ARG A 133 5.11 12.05 0.94
N MET A 134 4.31 11.00 0.73
CA MET A 134 4.16 9.90 1.68
C MET A 134 5.38 8.96 1.75
N VAL A 135 6.48 9.26 1.05
CA VAL A 135 7.74 8.52 1.13
C VAL A 135 8.86 9.30 1.83
N GLU A 136 8.54 10.44 2.43
CA GLU A 136 9.46 11.29 3.19
C GLU A 136 8.77 11.78 4.47
N ASP A 137 9.54 12.06 5.52
CA ASP A 137 9.02 12.74 6.71
C ASP A 137 9.08 14.26 6.47
N HIS A 138 7.96 14.96 6.66
CA HIS A 138 7.88 16.40 6.39
C HIS A 138 6.87 17.11 7.29
N GLY A 139 7.32 18.18 7.96
CA GLY A 139 6.50 18.92 8.92
C GLY A 139 6.04 18.01 10.06
N ASP A 140 4.74 18.00 10.32
CA ASP A 140 4.11 17.18 11.36
C ASP A 140 3.68 15.78 10.88
N LEU A 141 4.08 15.37 9.67
CA LEU A 141 3.74 14.08 9.07
C LEU A 141 5.00 13.21 8.90
N TYR A 142 5.07 12.14 9.67
CA TYR A 142 6.24 11.27 9.78
C TYR A 142 6.01 9.91 9.11
N PHE A 143 5.87 9.88 7.78
CA PHE A 143 5.47 8.68 7.03
C PHE A 143 6.44 7.50 7.15
N ILE A 144 7.74 7.73 6.95
CA ILE A 144 8.76 6.68 6.98
C ILE A 144 9.07 6.30 8.43
N SER A 145 9.16 7.28 9.33
CA SER A 145 9.34 7.00 10.76
C SER A 145 8.17 6.19 11.35
N ALA A 146 6.92 6.51 10.97
CA ALA A 146 5.74 5.73 11.37
C ALA A 146 5.80 4.30 10.85
N LEU A 147 6.14 4.09 9.57
CA LEU A 147 6.29 2.74 9.02
C LEU A 147 7.40 1.97 9.75
N ARG A 148 8.54 2.60 10.04
CA ARG A 148 9.67 1.99 10.76
C ARG A 148 9.31 1.58 12.19
N ALA A 149 8.35 2.25 12.82
CA ALA A 149 7.86 1.93 14.15
C ALA A 149 7.23 0.52 14.24
N PHE A 150 6.59 0.04 13.17
CA PHE A 150 5.97 -1.28 13.15
C PHE A 150 7.04 -2.38 13.23
N LYS A 151 6.78 -3.40 14.07
CA LYS A 151 7.63 -4.59 14.14
C LYS A 151 7.62 -5.39 12.84
N ARG A 152 6.44 -5.51 12.23
CA ARG A 152 6.21 -6.25 10.99
C ARG A 152 5.48 -5.39 9.96
N ARG A 153 5.98 -5.38 8.73
CA ARG A 153 5.40 -4.70 7.58
C ARG A 153 5.25 -5.68 6.43
N VAL A 154 4.02 -5.88 5.95
CA VAL A 154 3.74 -6.86 4.90
C VAL A 154 2.85 -6.27 3.83
N VAL A 155 3.18 -6.57 2.57
CA VAL A 155 2.29 -6.33 1.42
C VAL A 155 1.85 -7.66 0.81
N TYR A 156 0.54 -7.81 0.62
CA TYR A 156 -0.06 -8.89 -0.16
C TYR A 156 -0.46 -8.33 -1.51
N ALA A 157 0.14 -8.84 -2.58
CA ALA A 157 -0.03 -8.35 -3.93
C ALA A 157 -0.65 -9.41 -4.82
N ASN A 158 -1.68 -9.05 -5.59
CA ASN A 158 -2.16 -9.93 -6.65
C ASN A 158 -1.14 -9.92 -7.79
N ALA A 159 -0.54 -11.07 -8.07
CA ALA A 159 0.42 -11.25 -9.16
C ALA A 159 -0.27 -11.24 -10.53
N ASP A 160 -1.51 -11.71 -10.58
CA ASP A 160 -2.34 -11.78 -11.78
C ASP A 160 -3.81 -11.44 -11.49
N CYS A 161 -4.58 -11.27 -12.58
CA CYS A 161 -6.03 -11.07 -12.58
C CYS A 161 -6.61 -9.87 -11.80
N ASP A 162 -5.78 -9.07 -11.13
CA ASP A 162 -6.17 -7.77 -10.58
C ASP A 162 -6.07 -6.69 -11.66
N HIS A 163 -7.21 -6.24 -12.15
CA HIS A 163 -7.32 -5.15 -13.13
C HIS A 163 -7.55 -3.78 -12.50
N ILE A 164 -7.36 -3.65 -11.18
CA ILE A 164 -7.56 -2.40 -10.45
C ILE A 164 -6.21 -1.92 -9.91
N VAL A 165 -5.48 -2.82 -9.26
CA VAL A 165 -4.18 -2.54 -8.66
C VAL A 165 -3.17 -3.54 -9.17
N GLY A 166 -2.12 -3.03 -9.82
CA GLY A 166 -1.14 -3.92 -10.40
C GLY A 166 -0.11 -4.45 -9.44
N TRP A 167 0.45 -5.57 -9.86
CA TRP A 167 1.41 -6.34 -9.10
C TRP A 167 2.57 -5.46 -8.61
N ARG A 168 3.23 -4.76 -9.52
CA ARG A 168 4.35 -3.85 -9.22
C ARG A 168 4.06 -2.86 -8.09
N THR A 169 2.92 -2.17 -8.18
CA THR A 169 2.54 -1.12 -7.21
C THR A 169 2.10 -1.71 -5.88
N SER A 170 1.42 -2.85 -5.89
CA SER A 170 1.00 -3.53 -4.65
C SER A 170 2.11 -4.27 -3.95
N SER A 171 3.15 -4.70 -4.66
CA SER A 171 4.32 -5.37 -4.08
C SER A 171 5.49 -4.45 -3.78
N ILE A 172 5.41 -3.14 -4.09
CA ILE A 172 6.52 -2.18 -3.92
C ILE A 172 7.79 -2.70 -4.63
N ARG A 173 7.66 -2.97 -5.93
CA ARG A 173 8.77 -3.42 -6.79
C ARG A 173 8.88 -2.52 -8.02
N ARG A 174 10.00 -2.60 -8.73
CA ARG A 174 10.11 -2.16 -10.13
C ARG A 174 9.54 -3.23 -11.06
N ASN A 175 9.25 -2.87 -12.31
CA ASN A 175 8.82 -3.86 -13.31
C ASN A 175 9.89 -4.94 -13.55
N THR A 176 11.17 -4.56 -13.53
CA THR A 176 12.31 -5.45 -13.72
C THR A 176 12.59 -6.35 -12.52
N GLU A 177 11.97 -6.07 -11.37
CA GLU A 177 12.12 -6.82 -10.12
C GLU A 177 10.96 -7.78 -9.87
N LEU A 178 9.95 -7.81 -10.75
CA LEU A 178 8.84 -8.74 -10.62
C LEU A 178 9.34 -10.18 -10.85
N PRO A 179 9.01 -11.12 -9.96
CA PRO A 179 9.39 -12.51 -10.11
C PRO A 179 8.61 -13.16 -11.27
N GLU A 180 9.08 -14.31 -11.75
CA GLU A 180 8.31 -15.11 -12.69
C GLU A 180 7.10 -15.72 -11.97
N LEU A 181 5.93 -15.68 -12.61
CA LEU A 181 4.71 -16.22 -12.03
C LEU A 181 4.82 -17.76 -11.95
N ALA A 182 4.95 -18.28 -10.73
CA ALA A 182 5.02 -19.70 -10.44
C ALA A 182 3.67 -20.24 -9.94
N VAL A 183 3.49 -21.56 -10.06
CA VAL A 183 2.38 -22.25 -9.38
C VAL A 183 2.76 -22.43 -7.92
N SER A 184 1.81 -22.21 -7.00
CA SER A 184 2.04 -22.46 -5.58
C SER A 184 2.46 -23.91 -5.34
N SER A 185 3.49 -24.10 -4.51
CA SER A 185 3.91 -25.40 -4.01
C SER A 185 3.27 -25.76 -2.67
N SER A 186 2.47 -24.87 -2.08
CA SER A 186 1.89 -25.03 -0.76
C SER A 186 0.52 -25.69 -0.82
N GLU A 187 0.38 -26.86 -0.19
CA GLU A 187 -0.94 -27.48 0.01
C GLU A 187 -1.81 -26.67 0.98
N LYS A 188 -1.19 -25.95 1.92
CA LYS A 188 -1.89 -25.17 2.96
C LYS A 188 -2.39 -23.82 2.42
N TYR A 189 -1.62 -23.20 1.54
CA TYR A 189 -1.92 -21.88 0.96
C TYR A 189 -1.78 -21.90 -0.57
N PRO A 190 -2.71 -22.56 -1.28
CA PRO A 190 -2.59 -22.80 -2.72
C PRO A 190 -2.58 -21.52 -3.58
N HIS A 191 -3.01 -20.37 -3.06
CA HIS A 191 -2.96 -19.11 -3.80
C HIS A 191 -1.70 -18.29 -3.51
N ILE A 192 -0.88 -18.66 -2.53
CA ILE A 192 0.41 -17.99 -2.25
C ILE A 192 1.46 -18.55 -3.20
N VAL A 193 1.92 -17.74 -4.14
CA VAL A 193 2.82 -18.19 -5.22
C VAL A 193 4.27 -17.78 -5.03
N HIS A 194 4.53 -16.72 -4.27
CA HIS A 194 5.88 -16.28 -3.95
C HIS A 194 5.90 -15.43 -2.68
N GLU A 195 6.95 -15.61 -1.88
CA GLU A 195 7.20 -14.85 -0.66
C GLU A 195 8.64 -14.37 -0.66
N GLU A 196 8.85 -13.09 -0.40
CA GLU A 196 10.20 -12.53 -0.24
C GLU A 196 10.26 -11.59 0.98
N TYR A 197 11.46 -11.52 1.57
CA TYR A 197 11.80 -10.48 2.55
C TYR A 197 12.78 -9.50 1.92
N SER A 198 12.42 -8.23 1.89
CA SER A 198 13.27 -7.12 1.46
C SER A 198 13.84 -6.42 2.68
N GLU A 199 15.17 -6.39 2.80
CA GLU A 199 15.87 -5.60 3.81
C GLU A 199 15.73 -4.09 3.58
N GLU A 200 15.90 -3.32 4.65
CA GLU A 200 15.96 -1.86 4.61
C GLU A 200 17.17 -1.40 3.78
N ILE A 201 16.96 -0.44 2.88
CA ILE A 201 18.03 0.14 2.06
C ILE A 201 18.49 1.45 2.70
N ASP A 202 19.78 1.54 2.99
CA ASP A 202 20.44 2.77 3.45
C ASP A 202 20.46 3.85 2.36
N ASP A 203 20.33 5.10 2.78
CA ASP A 203 20.23 6.29 1.92
C ASP A 203 21.40 6.45 0.93
N GLU A 204 22.56 5.86 1.24
CA GLU A 204 23.77 5.95 0.41
C GLU A 204 23.70 5.18 -0.92
N LYS A 205 22.82 4.17 -1.05
CA LYS A 205 22.59 3.44 -2.33
C LYS A 205 21.59 4.15 -3.27
N CYS A 206 21.12 5.32 -2.85
CA CYS A 206 20.19 6.27 -3.49
C CYS A 206 20.39 6.63 -4.97
N GLN A 207 21.65 6.74 -5.40
CA GLN A 207 22.02 7.74 -6.42
C GLN A 207 22.29 7.20 -7.82
N ASP A 208 22.19 5.89 -8.05
CA ASP A 208 22.83 5.27 -9.21
C ASP A 208 21.84 4.62 -10.20
N SER A 209 20.80 5.33 -10.61
CA SER A 209 20.14 5.09 -11.91
C SER A 209 19.16 6.21 -12.25
N MET A 210 19.55 7.14 -13.14
CA MET A 210 18.62 8.07 -13.76
C MET A 210 18.69 7.91 -15.28
N THR A 211 17.61 7.41 -15.89
CA THR A 211 17.39 7.51 -17.34
C THR A 211 15.93 7.89 -17.58
N ASP A 212 15.79 8.95 -18.40
CA ASP A 212 14.64 9.57 -19.05
C ASP A 212 13.18 9.12 -18.76
N CYS A 213 12.40 10.11 -18.31
CA CYS A 213 10.92 10.29 -18.26
C CYS A 213 10.48 10.75 -16.85
N ASN A 214 9.75 11.89 -16.75
CA ASN A 214 9.28 12.43 -15.46
C ASN A 214 8.46 11.44 -14.61
N LEU A 215 7.80 10.48 -15.27
CA LEU A 215 6.97 9.43 -14.66
C LEU A 215 7.82 8.35 -14.00
N ASP A 216 8.86 7.88 -14.70
CA ASP A 216 9.76 6.85 -14.19
C ASP A 216 10.57 7.41 -13.02
N ILE A 217 10.97 8.69 -13.08
CA ILE A 217 11.63 9.38 -11.96
C ILE A 217 10.73 9.44 -10.72
N LEU A 218 9.43 9.70 -10.89
CA LEU A 218 8.50 9.81 -9.77
C LEU A 218 8.25 8.45 -9.11
N GLU A 219 8.05 7.42 -9.92
CA GLU A 219 7.89 6.06 -9.43
C GLU A 219 9.16 5.56 -8.75
N GLU A 220 10.32 5.81 -9.34
CA GLU A 220 11.62 5.45 -8.75
C GLU A 220 11.82 6.09 -7.38
N LYS A 221 11.45 7.38 -7.22
CA LYS A 221 11.45 8.03 -5.91
C LYS A 221 10.55 7.32 -4.90
N MET A 222 9.35 6.92 -5.31
CA MET A 222 8.40 6.25 -4.43
C MET A 222 8.84 4.84 -4.04
N VAL A 223 9.30 4.03 -5.00
CA VAL A 223 9.84 2.68 -4.74
C VAL A 223 11.03 2.77 -3.79
N THR A 224 11.95 3.68 -4.10
CA THR A 224 13.17 3.87 -3.31
C THR A 224 12.86 4.35 -1.91
N GLY A 225 12.00 5.36 -1.76
CA GLY A 225 11.60 5.88 -0.46
C GLY A 225 10.87 4.85 0.41
N LEU A 226 10.00 4.01 -0.17
CA LEU A 226 9.33 2.95 0.57
C LEU A 226 10.26 1.80 0.97
N ARG A 227 11.36 1.57 0.23
CA ARG A 227 12.37 0.55 0.56
C ARG A 227 13.36 0.99 1.64
N ARG A 228 13.24 2.23 2.14
CA ARG A 228 13.94 2.69 3.36
C ARG A 228 13.42 2.04 4.65
N VAL A 229 12.50 1.09 4.56
CA VAL A 229 12.12 0.20 5.65
C VAL A 229 11.99 -1.23 5.09
N SER A 230 12.20 -2.24 5.93
CA SER A 230 12.05 -3.62 5.48
C SER A 230 10.60 -4.02 5.22
N TRP A 231 10.38 -4.92 4.26
CA TRP A 231 9.05 -5.43 3.90
C TRP A 231 9.09 -6.93 3.69
N GLU A 232 8.11 -7.63 4.25
CA GLU A 232 7.68 -8.92 3.72
C GLU A 232 6.74 -8.67 2.55
N LYS A 233 6.91 -9.39 1.44
CA LYS A 233 6.05 -9.27 0.27
C LYS A 233 5.56 -10.65 -0.11
N VAL A 234 4.25 -10.78 -0.18
CA VAL A 234 3.55 -12.03 -0.46
C VAL A 234 2.77 -11.84 -1.74
N ASP A 235 3.12 -12.61 -2.76
CA ASP A 235 2.47 -12.58 -4.06
C ASP A 235 1.40 -13.68 -4.11
N VAL A 236 0.20 -13.29 -4.52
CA VAL A 236 -1.01 -14.11 -4.54
C VAL A 236 -1.47 -14.27 -5.98
N SER A 237 -1.84 -15.48 -6.38
CA SER A 237 -2.42 -15.74 -7.70
C SER A 237 -3.75 -16.46 -7.60
N PHE A 238 -4.73 -16.01 -8.38
CA PHE A 238 -6.04 -16.65 -8.52
C PHE A 238 -6.26 -17.27 -9.89
N GLN A 239 -5.21 -17.54 -10.66
CA GLN A 239 -5.31 -18.01 -12.04
C GLN A 239 -6.15 -19.29 -12.20
N SER A 240 -6.11 -20.17 -11.20
CA SER A 240 -6.87 -21.42 -11.14
C SER A 240 -8.33 -21.25 -10.71
N SER A 241 -8.72 -20.07 -10.21
CA SER A 241 -10.07 -19.80 -9.72
C SER A 241 -11.02 -19.37 -10.84
N ILE A 242 -12.25 -19.88 -10.82
CA ILE A 242 -13.32 -19.55 -11.79
C ILE A 242 -13.69 -18.06 -11.72
N THR A 243 -13.47 -17.44 -10.56
CA THR A 243 -13.82 -16.04 -10.29
C THR A 243 -12.63 -15.08 -10.41
N SER A 244 -11.51 -15.52 -11.00
CA SER A 244 -10.24 -14.78 -11.07
C SER A 244 -10.36 -13.31 -11.52
N PHE A 245 -11.31 -12.98 -12.41
CA PHE A 245 -11.61 -11.59 -12.82
C PHE A 245 -11.93 -10.63 -11.67
N ALA A 246 -12.27 -11.15 -10.48
CA ALA A 246 -12.55 -10.40 -9.27
C ALA A 246 -11.44 -10.52 -8.20
N ALA A 247 -10.21 -10.91 -8.58
CA ALA A 247 -9.06 -11.10 -7.68
C ALA A 247 -8.87 -9.97 -6.66
N HIS A 248 -9.09 -8.71 -7.07
CA HIS A 248 -9.04 -7.54 -6.20
C HIS A 248 -9.95 -7.65 -4.97
N SER A 249 -11.11 -8.29 -5.10
CA SER A 249 -12.07 -8.50 -4.00
C SER A 249 -11.95 -9.88 -3.35
N ILE A 250 -11.50 -10.89 -4.09
CA ILE A 250 -11.32 -12.26 -3.60
C ILE A 250 -10.25 -12.34 -2.53
N ILE A 251 -9.14 -11.62 -2.72
CA ILE A 251 -7.99 -11.63 -1.79
C ILE A 251 -8.37 -11.28 -0.34
N GLN A 252 -9.50 -10.58 -0.13
CA GLN A 252 -10.03 -10.24 1.20
C GLN A 252 -11.31 -10.99 1.60
N VAL A 253 -11.78 -11.95 0.78
CA VAL A 253 -13.01 -12.75 1.02
C VAL A 253 -14.20 -11.85 1.37
N LYS A 254 -14.41 -10.78 0.59
CA LYS A 254 -15.39 -9.74 0.92
C LYS A 254 -16.83 -10.27 1.04
N TYR A 255 -17.16 -11.32 0.30
CA TYR A 255 -18.50 -11.89 0.26
C TYR A 255 -18.43 -13.39 0.52
N ALA A 256 -19.40 -13.93 1.27
CA ALA A 256 -19.44 -15.34 1.68
C ALA A 256 -19.45 -16.36 0.51
N PHE A 257 -19.77 -15.92 -0.71
CA PHE A 257 -19.72 -16.76 -1.91
C PHE A 257 -18.36 -16.72 -2.64
N MET A 258 -17.42 -15.86 -2.20
CA MET A 258 -16.08 -15.68 -2.78
C MET A 258 -15.03 -16.18 -1.79
N ASN A 259 -15.02 -17.49 -1.55
CA ASN A 259 -14.14 -18.13 -0.56
C ASN A 259 -12.76 -18.50 -1.10
N ASP A 260 -12.51 -18.26 -2.39
CA ASP A 260 -11.25 -18.64 -3.04
C ASP A 260 -10.04 -18.00 -2.33
N GLY A 261 -10.16 -16.81 -1.73
CA GLY A 261 -9.07 -16.17 -0.95
C GLY A 261 -8.98 -16.56 0.52
N ALA A 262 -9.71 -17.57 0.99
CA ALA A 262 -9.74 -17.93 2.42
C ALA A 262 -8.39 -18.41 2.95
N ASP A 263 -7.59 -19.08 2.12
CA ASP A 263 -6.23 -19.49 2.46
C ASP A 263 -5.28 -18.30 2.59
N VAL A 264 -5.48 -17.22 1.82
CA VAL A 264 -4.74 -15.96 1.98
C VAL A 264 -5.07 -15.30 3.32
N ILE A 265 -6.35 -15.29 3.72
CA ILE A 265 -6.74 -14.80 5.04
C ILE A 265 -6.14 -15.69 6.15
N GLN A 266 -6.15 -17.01 5.97
CA GLN A 266 -5.51 -17.93 6.91
C GLN A 266 -4.00 -17.69 7.01
N HIS A 267 -3.34 -17.39 5.89
CA HIS A 267 -1.93 -17.01 5.87
C HIS A 267 -1.68 -15.74 6.69
N ILE A 268 -2.53 -14.72 6.55
CA ILE A 268 -2.46 -13.49 7.35
C ILE A 268 -2.61 -13.81 8.84
N ILE A 269 -3.60 -14.63 9.21
CA ILE A 269 -3.86 -15.02 10.60
C ILE A 269 -2.68 -15.77 11.20
N ASP A 270 -2.15 -16.77 10.49
CA ASP A 270 -1.08 -17.63 10.98
C ASP A 270 0.24 -16.87 11.20
N HIS A 271 0.44 -15.76 10.49
CA HIS A 271 1.62 -14.91 10.61
C HIS A 271 1.34 -13.58 11.36
N PHE A 272 0.16 -13.41 11.94
CA PHE A 272 -0.19 -12.19 12.66
C PHE A 272 0.54 -12.13 14.01
N GLN A 273 1.32 -11.06 14.25
CA GLN A 273 2.00 -10.89 15.54
C GLN A 273 1.07 -10.25 16.58
N LEU A 274 1.13 -10.71 17.84
CA LEU A 274 0.31 -10.23 18.96
C LEU A 274 1.04 -9.26 19.89
#